data_AF-C9RMY4-F1
#
_entry.id   AF-C9RMY4-F1
#
_cell.length_a   1.000
_cell.length_b   1.000
_cell.length_c   1.000
_cell.angle_alpha   90.00
_cell.angle_beta   90.00
_cell.angle_gamma   90.00
#
_symmetry.space_group_name_H-M   'P 1'
#
loop_
_entity.id
_entity.type
_entity.pdbx_description
1 polymer ?
#
loop_
_entity_poly.entity_id
_entity_poly.type
_entity_poly.pdbx_seq_one_letter_code
_entity_poly.pdbx_strand_id
1 'polypeptide(L)'
;MKKLLVILSAISLFLMGCAGSGPKDEGEALDNALVSFTSSVQSSRWQDALAYVTPDEARLIGTSDGYEFLPEYQTAASRLPLSTLRKAGLGVDSDGRLVGIKAVMDETNERYKVSEDQAKVGTNLKQMEDDRIKRRLEEGQKILQEEEATAHQEPQVEVLTNRLTDDEKRKYGSTGELLAPESTRDDSTTEESYNGDYK
;
A
#
# COMPACT_ATOMS: atom_id res chain seq x y z
N MET A 1 73.58 36.67 12.18
CA MET A 1 72.44 36.57 11.22
C MET A 1 72.46 35.32 10.33
N LYS A 2 73.62 34.77 9.93
CA LYS A 2 73.69 33.56 9.07
C LYS A 2 73.13 32.26 9.71
N LYS A 3 73.24 32.11 11.03
CA LYS A 3 72.74 30.92 11.76
C LYS A 3 71.21 30.85 11.87
N LEU A 4 70.54 32.00 11.81
CA LEU A 4 69.08 32.10 11.89
C LEU A 4 68.41 31.70 10.57
N LEU A 5 69.07 31.98 9.44
CA LEU A 5 68.63 31.60 8.10
C LEU A 5 68.67 30.08 7.85
N VAL A 6 69.65 29.38 8.44
CA VAL A 6 69.77 27.91 8.32
C VAL A 6 68.68 27.20 9.13
N ILE A 7 68.32 27.73 10.30
CA ILE A 7 67.25 27.17 11.14
C ILE A 7 65.88 27.39 10.48
N LEU A 8 65.65 28.56 9.88
CA LEU A 8 64.41 28.85 9.17
C LEU A 8 64.22 27.94 7.93
N SER A 9 65.31 27.65 7.21
CA SER A 9 65.34 26.72 6.07
C SER A 9 65.11 25.26 6.48
N ALA A 10 65.51 24.86 7.70
CA ALA A 10 65.28 23.51 8.20
C ALA A 10 63.81 23.31 8.63
N ILE A 11 63.17 24.35 9.18
CA ILE A 11 61.76 24.32 9.59
C ILE A 11 60.83 24.30 8.36
N SER A 12 61.19 24.96 7.26
CA SER A 12 60.40 24.91 6.02
C SER A 12 60.40 23.54 5.35
N LEU A 13 61.47 22.74 5.49
CA LEU A 13 61.48 21.36 4.99
C LEU A 13 60.59 20.42 5.81
N PHE A 14 60.41 20.68 7.11
CA PHE A 14 59.50 19.89 7.94
C PHE A 14 58.02 20.16 7.66
N LEU A 15 57.66 21.37 7.22
CA LEU A 15 56.28 21.73 6.89
C LEU A 15 55.84 21.32 5.48
N MET A 16 56.78 20.93 4.61
CA MET A 16 56.50 20.47 3.25
C MET A 16 56.26 18.95 3.16
N GLY A 17 56.33 18.24 4.28
CA GLY A 17 56.08 16.79 4.40
C GLY A 17 54.65 16.40 4.82
N CYS A 18 53.75 17.34 5.07
CA CYS A 18 52.35 17.06 5.46
C CYS A 18 51.32 17.46 4.40
N ALA A 19 51.67 17.38 3.12
CA ALA A 19 50.76 17.60 2.01
C ALA A 19 50.90 16.45 1.00
N GLY A 20 50.44 15.25 1.37
CA GLY A 20 50.74 14.05 0.59
C GLY A 20 49.88 12.84 0.90
N SER A 21 48.56 12.99 0.92
CA SER A 21 47.62 11.90 0.62
C SER A 21 46.32 12.53 0.15
N GLY A 22 46.15 12.58 -1.18
CA GLY A 22 44.90 13.04 -1.76
C GLY A 22 43.75 12.07 -1.44
N PRO A 23 42.49 12.50 -1.58
CA PRO A 23 41.28 11.72 -1.30
C PRO A 23 41.07 10.49 -2.22
N LYS A 24 42.09 10.07 -2.96
CA LYS A 24 42.03 8.95 -3.91
C LYS A 24 42.19 7.61 -3.21
N ASP A 25 43.00 7.54 -2.16
CA ASP A 25 43.27 6.29 -1.42
C ASP A 25 42.11 5.90 -0.50
N GLU A 26 41.38 6.88 0.04
CA GLU A 26 40.23 6.62 0.93
C GLU A 26 39.08 5.90 0.21
N GLY A 27 38.81 6.25 -1.05
CA GLY A 27 37.75 5.61 -1.83
C GLY A 27 38.07 4.15 -2.17
N GLU A 28 39.32 3.86 -2.53
CA GLU A 28 39.76 2.50 -2.83
C GLU A 28 39.85 1.63 -1.56
N ALA A 29 40.33 2.20 -0.45
CA ALA A 29 40.36 1.52 0.85
C ALA A 29 38.94 1.17 1.32
N LEU A 30 37.99 2.11 1.21
CA LEU A 30 36.58 1.87 1.53
C LEU A 30 35.98 0.78 0.64
N ASP A 31 36.19 0.85 -0.66
CA ASP A 31 35.68 -0.16 -1.59
C ASP A 31 36.22 -1.55 -1.30
N ASN A 32 37.53 -1.67 -1.03
CA ASN A 32 38.16 -2.94 -0.67
C ASN A 32 37.62 -3.50 0.65
N ALA A 33 37.42 -2.64 1.67
CA ALA A 33 36.84 -3.03 2.94
C ALA A 33 35.39 -3.50 2.78
N LEU A 34 34.58 -2.79 2.00
CA LEU A 34 33.19 -3.14 1.73
C LEU A 34 33.06 -4.45 0.95
N VAL A 35 33.87 -4.66 -0.09
CA VAL A 35 33.88 -5.90 -0.87
C VAL A 35 34.30 -7.07 0.01
N SER A 36 35.35 -6.90 0.81
CA SER A 36 35.84 -7.96 1.69
C SER A 36 34.84 -8.30 2.80
N PHE A 37 34.24 -7.28 3.42
CA PHE A 37 33.18 -7.46 4.41
C PHE A 37 31.98 -8.22 3.81
N THR A 38 31.46 -7.76 2.67
CA THR A 38 30.29 -8.40 2.03
C THR A 38 30.58 -9.83 1.57
N SER A 39 31.79 -10.10 1.05
CA SER A 39 32.23 -11.44 0.67
C SER A 39 32.30 -12.39 1.89
N SER A 40 32.85 -11.92 3.01
CA SER A 40 32.90 -12.67 4.27
C SER A 40 31.51 -12.98 4.80
N VAL A 41 30.60 -11.99 4.80
CA VAL A 41 29.19 -12.15 5.20
C VAL A 41 28.47 -13.18 4.31
N GLN A 42 28.61 -13.09 2.99
CA GLN A 42 28.00 -14.04 2.05
C GLN A 42 28.53 -15.46 2.23
N SER A 43 29.80 -15.60 2.64
CA SER A 43 30.43 -16.89 2.92
C SER A 43 30.16 -17.39 4.35
N SER A 44 29.34 -16.68 5.15
CA SER A 44 29.12 -16.96 6.58
C SER A 44 30.41 -17.02 7.41
N ARG A 45 31.45 -16.31 6.97
CA ARG A 45 32.73 -16.16 7.68
C ARG A 45 32.64 -14.98 8.64
N TRP A 46 31.89 -15.15 9.73
CA TRP A 46 31.54 -14.06 10.65
C TRP A 46 32.73 -13.44 11.35
N GLN A 47 33.69 -14.27 11.78
CA GLN A 47 34.92 -13.79 12.39
C GLN A 47 35.72 -12.88 11.44
N ASP A 48 35.81 -13.25 10.17
CA ASP A 48 36.49 -12.44 9.15
C ASP A 48 35.72 -11.16 8.84
N ALA A 49 34.39 -11.21 8.81
CA ALA A 49 33.55 -10.03 8.65
C ALA A 49 33.75 -9.03 9.81
N LEU A 50 33.81 -9.52 11.05
CA LEU A 50 34.09 -8.72 12.25
C LEU A 50 35.47 -8.06 12.20
N ALA A 51 36.47 -8.70 11.58
CA ALA A 51 37.81 -8.14 11.45
C ALA A 51 37.86 -6.88 10.57
N TYR A 52 36.89 -6.72 9.65
CA TYR A 52 36.71 -5.52 8.83
C TYR A 52 35.87 -4.43 9.51
N VAL A 53 35.40 -4.64 10.74
CA VAL A 53 34.64 -3.66 11.51
C VAL A 53 35.53 -3.08 12.61
N THR A 54 35.33 -1.80 12.94
CA THR A 54 36.07 -1.19 14.05
C THR A 54 35.87 -1.97 15.36
N PRO A 55 36.90 -2.09 16.23
CA PRO A 55 36.79 -2.84 17.48
C PRO A 55 35.66 -2.38 18.41
N ASP A 56 35.34 -1.09 18.37
CA ASP A 56 34.25 -0.50 19.15
C ASP A 56 32.88 -0.98 18.67
N GLU A 57 32.66 -0.96 17.35
CA GLU A 57 31.41 -1.46 16.77
C GLU A 57 31.33 -2.99 16.85
N ALA A 58 32.43 -3.70 16.58
CA ALA A 58 32.53 -5.16 16.65
C ALA A 58 32.12 -5.70 18.04
N ARG A 59 32.48 -5.01 19.12
CA ARG A 59 32.04 -5.37 20.49
C ARG A 59 30.54 -5.22 20.73
N LEU A 60 29.86 -4.35 19.97
CA LEU A 60 28.43 -4.08 20.13
C LEU A 60 27.58 -5.02 19.26
N ILE A 61 28.10 -5.42 18.10
CA ILE A 61 27.38 -6.27 17.14
C ILE A 61 27.80 -7.74 17.19
N GLY A 62 28.92 -8.04 17.83
CA GLY A 62 29.49 -9.38 18.01
C GLY A 62 29.02 -10.07 19.28
N THR A 63 29.14 -11.40 19.29
CA THR A 63 29.00 -12.23 20.48
C THR A 63 30.15 -11.99 21.46
N SER A 64 29.95 -12.32 22.74
CA SER A 64 30.95 -12.09 23.79
C SER A 64 32.27 -12.86 23.60
N ASP A 65 32.25 -13.92 22.78
CA ASP A 65 33.41 -14.72 22.39
C ASP A 65 34.16 -14.14 21.16
N GLY A 66 33.60 -13.15 20.46
CA GLY A 66 34.21 -12.45 19.34
C GLY A 66 34.29 -13.24 18.04
N TYR A 67 33.60 -14.37 17.93
CA TYR A 67 33.64 -15.22 16.73
C TYR A 67 32.50 -14.96 15.75
N GLU A 68 31.35 -14.50 16.25
CA GLU A 68 30.14 -14.33 15.44
C GLU A 68 29.48 -12.99 15.67
N PHE A 69 28.64 -12.56 14.73
CA PHE A 69 27.67 -11.49 15.01
C PHE A 69 26.56 -12.02 15.91
N LEU A 70 25.92 -11.15 16.68
CA LEU A 70 24.64 -11.49 17.32
C LEU A 70 23.62 -11.86 16.23
N PRO A 71 22.64 -12.73 16.51
CA PRO A 71 21.69 -13.21 15.50
C PRO A 71 20.95 -12.11 14.73
N GLU A 72 20.57 -11.01 15.40
CA GLU A 72 19.95 -9.85 14.75
C GLU A 72 20.88 -9.15 13.75
N TYR A 73 22.18 -9.15 14.00
CA TYR A 73 23.20 -8.54 13.14
C TYR A 73 23.66 -9.49 12.04
N GLN A 74 23.67 -10.81 12.25
CA GLN A 74 23.88 -11.79 11.15
C GLN A 74 22.81 -11.62 10.07
N THR A 75 21.56 -11.48 10.51
CA THR A 75 20.42 -11.29 9.62
C THR A 75 20.49 -9.94 8.91
N ALA A 76 20.82 -8.86 9.62
CA ALA A 76 21.01 -7.54 9.03
C ALA A 76 22.15 -7.53 8.00
N ALA A 77 23.30 -8.09 8.33
CA ALA A 77 24.47 -8.18 7.46
C ALA A 77 24.12 -8.88 6.15
N SER A 78 23.43 -10.02 6.24
CA SER A 78 23.05 -10.85 5.09
C SER A 78 22.07 -10.14 4.14
N ARG A 79 21.31 -9.17 4.65
CA ARG A 79 20.34 -8.37 3.89
C ARG A 79 20.94 -7.13 3.24
N LEU A 80 22.16 -6.75 3.60
CA LEU A 80 22.80 -5.52 3.13
C LEU A 80 23.57 -5.77 1.83
N PRO A 81 23.07 -5.31 0.66
CA PRO A 81 23.83 -5.40 -0.57
C PRO A 81 24.94 -4.34 -0.58
N LEU A 82 26.04 -4.64 -1.29
CA LEU A 82 27.17 -3.74 -1.48
C LEU A 82 26.76 -2.34 -1.99
N SER A 83 25.75 -2.29 -2.87
CA SER A 83 25.23 -1.04 -3.42
C SER A 83 24.57 -0.13 -2.38
N THR A 84 23.96 -0.70 -1.34
CA THR A 84 23.40 0.06 -0.21
C THR A 84 24.53 0.57 0.68
N LEU A 85 25.51 -0.27 1.00
CA LEU A 85 26.66 0.11 1.83
C LEU A 85 27.47 1.25 1.22
N ARG A 86 27.70 1.24 -0.11
CA ARG A 86 28.38 2.33 -0.81
C ARG A 86 27.65 3.68 -0.71
N LYS A 87 26.33 3.67 -0.56
CA LYS A 87 25.50 4.88 -0.43
C LYS A 87 25.32 5.32 1.02
N ALA A 88 25.71 4.50 1.99
CA ALA A 88 25.44 4.73 3.40
C ALA A 88 26.42 5.72 4.06
N GLY A 89 27.37 6.29 3.31
CA GLY A 89 28.32 7.28 3.84
C GLY A 89 29.30 6.69 4.85
N LEU A 90 29.64 5.40 4.70
CA LEU A 90 30.61 4.71 5.54
C LEU A 90 32.02 5.25 5.31
N GLY A 91 32.82 5.26 6.38
CA GLY A 91 34.24 5.58 6.34
C GLY A 91 35.11 4.37 6.62
N VAL A 92 36.42 4.56 6.51
CA VAL A 92 37.43 3.61 6.99
C VAL A 92 38.33 4.26 8.03
N ASP A 93 38.75 3.49 9.03
CA ASP A 93 39.78 3.91 9.98
C ASP A 93 41.19 3.80 9.37
N SER A 94 42.22 4.19 10.13
CA SER A 94 43.62 4.10 9.70
C SER A 94 44.09 2.68 9.39
N ASP A 95 43.40 1.67 9.91
CA ASP A 95 43.70 0.25 9.72
C ASP A 95 42.89 -0.34 8.53
N GLY A 96 42.07 0.48 7.86
CA GLY A 96 41.22 0.05 6.74
C GLY A 96 39.93 -0.67 7.16
N ARG A 97 39.49 -0.51 8.42
CA ARG A 97 38.25 -1.09 8.93
C ARG A 97 37.08 -0.14 8.75
N LEU A 98 35.90 -0.70 8.49
CA LEU A 98 34.65 0.03 8.32
C LEU A 98 34.23 0.72 9.62
N VAL A 99 33.88 1.99 9.48
CA VAL A 99 33.33 2.86 10.52
C VAL A 99 31.88 3.18 10.18
N GLY A 100 30.96 2.94 11.12
CA GLY A 100 29.55 3.27 11.00
C GLY A 100 28.68 2.11 10.51
N ILE A 101 29.24 0.91 10.35
CA ILE A 101 28.50 -0.26 9.85
C ILE A 101 27.35 -0.64 10.78
N LYS A 102 27.52 -0.45 12.09
CA LYS A 102 26.49 -0.77 13.08
C LYS A 102 25.22 0.04 12.82
N ALA A 103 25.37 1.35 12.58
CA ALA A 103 24.24 2.23 12.32
C ALA A 103 23.46 1.79 11.07
N VAL A 104 24.16 1.36 10.02
CA VAL A 104 23.54 0.85 8.79
C VAL A 104 22.79 -0.48 9.03
N MET A 105 23.35 -1.34 9.87
CA MET A 105 22.71 -2.60 10.25
C MET A 105 21.48 -2.37 11.15
N ASP A 106 21.56 -1.43 12.09
CA ASP A 106 20.43 -1.03 12.94
C ASP A 106 19.28 -0.47 12.09
N GLU A 107 19.59 0.43 11.16
CA GLU A 107 18.62 0.99 10.23
C GLU A 107 17.95 -0.09 9.36
N THR A 108 18.75 -1.08 8.91
CA THR A 108 18.22 -2.20 8.13
C THR A 108 17.27 -3.06 8.95
N ASN A 109 17.60 -3.31 10.21
CA ASN A 109 16.73 -4.04 11.13
C ASN A 109 15.41 -3.29 11.39
N GLU A 110 15.45 -1.97 11.55
CA GLU A 110 14.25 -1.15 11.72
C GLU A 110 13.37 -1.14 10.46
N ARG A 111 13.97 -0.91 9.28
CA ARG A 111 13.26 -0.92 8.00
C ARG A 111 12.53 -2.24 7.75
N TYR A 112 13.15 -3.37 8.14
CA TYR A 112 12.54 -4.68 7.96
C TYR A 112 11.39 -4.94 8.95
N LYS A 113 11.50 -4.48 10.20
CA LYS A 113 10.38 -4.53 11.16
C LYS A 113 9.16 -3.77 10.65
N VAL A 114 9.37 -2.56 10.13
CA VAL A 114 8.30 -1.76 9.51
C VAL A 114 7.69 -2.47 8.30
N SER A 115 8.52 -3.10 7.46
CA SER A 115 8.06 -3.89 6.31
C SER A 115 7.20 -5.09 6.71
N GLU A 116 7.56 -5.82 7.77
CA GLU A 116 6.75 -6.93 8.30
C GLU A 116 5.38 -6.44 8.81
N ASP A 117 5.33 -5.29 9.47
CA ASP A 117 4.08 -4.71 9.92
C ASP A 117 3.23 -4.19 8.75
N GLN A 118 3.84 -3.63 7.70
CA GLN A 118 3.15 -3.28 6.46
C GLN A 118 2.62 -4.51 5.71
N ALA A 119 3.35 -5.63 5.73
CA ALA A 119 2.89 -6.88 5.16
C ALA A 119 1.62 -7.41 5.86
N LYS A 120 1.51 -7.23 7.19
CA LYS A 120 0.29 -7.56 7.95
C LYS A 120 -0.93 -6.72 7.53
N VAL A 121 -0.71 -5.46 7.11
CA VAL A 121 -1.79 -4.62 6.54
C VAL A 121 -2.32 -5.22 5.23
N GLY A 122 -1.43 -5.77 4.39
CA GLY A 122 -1.80 -6.47 3.16
C GLY A 122 -2.68 -7.70 3.39
N THR A 123 -2.41 -8.48 4.45
CA THR A 123 -3.24 -9.65 4.80
C THR A 123 -4.62 -9.31 5.36
N ASN A 124 -4.79 -8.10 5.89
CA ASN A 124 -6.05 -7.64 6.46
C ASN A 124 -7.08 -7.25 5.36
N LEU A 125 -6.63 -6.96 4.14
CA LEU A 125 -7.52 -6.65 3.01
C LEU A 125 -8.46 -7.80 2.66
N LYS A 126 -7.95 -9.04 2.65
CA LYS A 126 -8.76 -10.22 2.33
C LYS A 126 -9.80 -10.51 3.41
N GLN A 127 -9.40 -10.39 4.68
CA GLN A 127 -10.31 -10.53 5.82
C GLN A 127 -11.39 -9.45 5.81
N MET A 128 -11.02 -8.19 5.52
CA MET A 128 -11.97 -7.09 5.40
C MET A 128 -12.92 -7.24 4.20
N GLU A 129 -12.46 -7.83 3.09
CA GLU A 129 -13.30 -8.15 1.94
C GLU A 129 -14.28 -9.27 2.27
N ASP A 130 -13.81 -10.36 2.89
CA ASP A 130 -14.65 -11.48 3.32
C ASP A 130 -15.72 -11.01 4.34
N ASP A 131 -15.34 -10.17 5.31
CA ASP A 131 -16.27 -9.57 6.28
C ASP A 131 -17.30 -8.62 5.62
N ARG A 132 -16.91 -7.95 4.53
CA ARG A 132 -17.81 -7.09 3.76
C ARG A 132 -18.81 -7.92 2.95
N ILE A 133 -18.36 -9.02 2.35
CA ILE A 133 -19.22 -9.95 1.60
C ILE A 133 -20.21 -10.62 2.55
N LYS A 134 -19.74 -11.06 3.72
CA LYS A 134 -20.58 -11.69 4.75
C LYS A 134 -21.70 -10.76 5.22
N ARG A 135 -21.39 -9.51 5.56
CA ARG A 135 -22.40 -8.51 5.93
C ARG A 135 -23.44 -8.29 4.84
N ARG A 136 -23.01 -8.20 3.58
CA ARG A 136 -23.93 -8.01 2.44
C ARG A 136 -24.85 -9.21 2.22
N LEU A 137 -24.34 -10.43 2.43
CA LEU A 137 -25.15 -11.66 2.35
C LEU A 137 -26.17 -11.75 3.49
N GLU A 138 -25.77 -11.41 4.72
CA GLU A 138 -26.66 -11.37 5.87
C GLU A 138 -27.76 -10.31 5.71
N GLU A 139 -27.43 -9.12 5.22
CA GLU A 139 -28.40 -8.07 4.88
C GLU A 139 -29.38 -8.55 3.78
N GLY A 140 -28.87 -9.20 2.73
CA GLY A 140 -29.72 -9.75 1.66
C GLY A 140 -30.66 -10.85 2.15
N GLN A 141 -30.19 -11.74 3.05
CA GLN A 141 -31.03 -12.77 3.67
C GLN A 141 -32.10 -12.17 4.59
N LYS A 142 -31.74 -11.12 5.34
CA LYS A 142 -32.69 -10.43 6.20
C LYS A 142 -33.80 -9.74 5.39
N ILE A 143 -33.44 -9.11 4.27
CA ILE A 143 -34.42 -8.50 3.35
C ILE A 143 -35.35 -9.57 2.76
N LEU A 144 -34.82 -10.72 2.32
CA LEU A 144 -35.65 -11.82 1.81
C LEU A 144 -36.61 -12.38 2.87
N GLN A 145 -36.16 -12.54 4.11
CA GLN A 145 -37.04 -12.98 5.20
C GLN A 145 -38.10 -11.94 5.55
N GLU A 146 -37.75 -10.65 5.52
CA GLU A 146 -38.72 -9.56 5.68
C GLU A 146 -39.72 -9.53 4.52
N GLU A 147 -39.27 -9.71 3.28
CA GLU A 147 -40.14 -9.82 2.09
C GLU A 147 -41.03 -11.05 2.13
N GLU A 148 -40.55 -12.22 2.55
CA GLU A 148 -41.36 -13.42 2.76
C GLU A 148 -42.38 -13.23 3.90
N ALA A 149 -41.98 -12.60 5.00
CA ALA A 149 -42.89 -12.28 6.10
C ALA A 149 -43.95 -11.24 5.70
N THR A 150 -43.61 -10.32 4.80
CA THR A 150 -44.54 -9.32 4.27
C THR A 150 -45.42 -9.90 3.16
N ALA A 151 -44.92 -10.86 2.37
CA ALA A 151 -45.69 -11.58 1.36
C ALA A 151 -46.74 -12.52 1.98
N HIS A 152 -46.51 -12.99 3.21
CA HIS A 152 -47.50 -13.73 4.00
C HIS A 152 -48.54 -12.84 4.71
N GLN A 153 -48.38 -11.52 4.68
CA GLN A 153 -49.45 -10.59 5.05
C GLN A 153 -50.21 -10.23 3.77
N GLU A 154 -51.44 -10.73 3.64
CA GLU A 154 -52.30 -10.39 2.50
C GLU A 154 -52.39 -8.87 2.35
N PRO A 155 -52.09 -8.32 1.15
CA PRO A 155 -52.19 -6.89 0.93
C PRO A 155 -53.67 -6.49 1.04
N GLN A 156 -54.03 -5.81 2.13
CA GLN A 156 -55.28 -5.05 2.22
C GLN A 156 -55.16 -3.86 1.26
N VAL A 157 -55.40 -4.13 -0.02
CA VAL A 157 -55.61 -3.08 -1.01
C VAL A 157 -57.01 -2.51 -0.73
N GLU A 158 -57.10 -1.36 -0.08
CA GLU A 158 -58.30 -0.52 -0.16
C GLU A 158 -58.43 -0.07 -1.62
N VAL A 159 -59.18 -0.86 -2.40
CA VAL A 159 -59.54 -0.50 -3.77
C VAL A 159 -60.51 0.68 -3.67
N LEU A 160 -59.99 1.89 -3.79
CA LEU A 160 -60.79 3.09 -4.07
C LEU A 160 -61.37 2.95 -5.48
N THR A 161 -62.41 2.12 -5.63
CA THR A 161 -63.18 2.09 -6.86
C THR A 161 -63.99 3.38 -6.92
N ASN A 162 -63.84 4.15 -8.00
CA ASN A 162 -64.74 5.26 -8.39
C ASN A 162 -66.16 4.73 -8.77
N ARG A 163 -66.68 3.76 -8.04
CA ARG A 163 -68.04 3.26 -8.21
C ARG A 163 -68.94 4.07 -7.30
N LEU A 164 -69.84 4.84 -7.91
CA LEU A 164 -70.93 5.52 -7.22
C LEU A 164 -71.66 4.52 -6.34
N THR A 165 -71.86 4.90 -5.08
CA THR A 165 -72.64 4.11 -4.12
C THR A 165 -74.09 4.00 -4.59
N ASP A 166 -74.82 2.97 -4.14
CA ASP A 166 -76.18 2.72 -4.64
C ASP A 166 -77.17 3.86 -4.32
N ASP A 167 -76.87 4.69 -3.32
CA ASP A 167 -77.63 5.90 -3.02
C ASP A 167 -77.39 7.02 -4.03
N GLU A 168 -76.19 7.13 -4.61
CA GLU A 168 -75.88 8.12 -5.65
C GLU A 168 -76.46 7.71 -7.02
N LYS A 169 -76.49 6.40 -7.33
CA LYS A 169 -77.19 5.88 -8.51
C LYS A 169 -78.68 6.22 -8.49
N ARG A 170 -79.31 6.22 -7.32
CA ARG A 170 -80.73 6.57 -7.17
C ARG A 170 -80.99 8.07 -7.41
N LYS A 171 -79.99 8.93 -7.11
CA LYS A 171 -80.07 10.39 -7.30
C LYS A 171 -79.85 10.84 -8.75
N TYR A 172 -78.98 10.14 -9.49
CA TYR A 172 -78.57 10.54 -10.84
C TYR A 172 -79.00 9.57 -11.96
N GLY A 173 -79.59 8.41 -11.63
CA GLY A 173 -79.97 7.37 -12.59
C GLY A 173 -81.29 7.58 -13.34
N SER A 174 -81.86 8.79 -13.31
CA SER A 174 -83.13 9.08 -14.00
C SER A 174 -82.88 9.76 -15.35
N THR A 175 -82.44 9.00 -16.35
CA THR A 175 -82.45 9.41 -17.77
C THR A 175 -83.65 8.80 -18.51
N GLY A 176 -84.81 8.70 -17.84
CA GLY A 176 -86.02 8.06 -18.38
C GLY A 176 -86.82 8.87 -19.41
N GLU A 177 -86.45 10.12 -19.71
CA GLU A 177 -87.25 11.02 -20.57
C GLU A 177 -86.46 11.65 -21.73
N LEU A 178 -85.39 11.03 -22.22
CA LEU A 178 -84.82 11.43 -23.51
C LEU A 178 -85.54 10.66 -24.62
N LEU A 179 -86.60 11.26 -25.15
CA LEU A 179 -87.21 10.82 -26.42
C LEU A 179 -86.12 10.76 -27.50
N ALA A 180 -86.04 9.62 -28.20
CA ALA A 180 -85.17 9.49 -29.35
C ALA A 180 -85.62 10.47 -30.46
N PRO A 181 -84.72 11.23 -31.08
CA PRO A 181 -85.08 12.05 -32.24
C PRO A 181 -85.51 11.16 -33.41
N GLU A 182 -86.59 11.56 -34.10
CA GLU A 182 -87.22 10.76 -35.16
C GLU A 182 -86.24 10.34 -36.27
N SER A 183 -86.33 9.08 -36.69
CA SER A 183 -85.56 8.54 -37.80
C SER A 183 -86.19 8.97 -39.13
N THR A 184 -85.67 10.01 -39.78
CA THR A 184 -85.88 10.19 -41.22
C THR A 184 -85.01 9.21 -41.98
N ARG A 185 -85.68 8.34 -42.74
CA ARG A 185 -85.15 7.35 -43.67
C ARG A 185 -85.03 8.00 -45.06
N ASP A 186 -83.85 7.95 -45.66
CA ASP A 186 -83.56 7.89 -47.11
C ASP A 186 -82.03 7.86 -47.25
N ASP A 187 -81.42 6.71 -47.56
CA ASP A 187 -81.15 6.20 -48.91
C ASP A 187 -80.19 7.10 -49.72
N SER A 188 -78.89 6.75 -49.69
CA SER A 188 -77.95 6.77 -50.83
C SER A 188 -76.48 6.91 -50.40
N THR A 189 -75.70 5.88 -50.76
CA THR A 189 -74.33 5.95 -51.32
C THR A 189 -73.27 6.83 -50.64
N THR A 190 -72.19 6.23 -50.14
CA THR A 190 -70.95 5.95 -50.90
C THR A 190 -69.87 5.47 -49.92
N GLU A 191 -69.18 4.39 -50.28
CA GLU A 191 -67.98 3.89 -49.61
C GLU A 191 -66.84 4.91 -49.76
N GLU A 192 -66.19 5.29 -48.66
CA GLU A 192 -64.80 5.77 -48.71
C GLU A 192 -63.94 4.96 -47.73
N SER A 193 -63.06 4.18 -48.34
CA SER A 193 -61.96 3.43 -47.76
C SER A 193 -60.96 4.35 -47.06
N TYR A 194 -60.52 3.99 -45.86
CA TYR A 194 -59.22 4.42 -45.35
C TYR A 194 -58.54 3.29 -44.57
N ASN A 195 -57.64 2.58 -45.28
CA ASN A 195 -56.68 1.66 -44.71
C ASN A 195 -55.57 2.47 -44.00
N GLY A 196 -55.49 2.34 -42.67
CA GLY A 196 -54.36 2.81 -41.87
C GLY A 196 -53.56 1.62 -41.35
N ASP A 197 -52.42 1.37 -42.00
CA ASP A 197 -51.48 0.27 -41.75
C ASP A 197 -50.88 0.33 -40.33
N TYR A 198 -50.81 -0.83 -39.66
CA TYR A 198 -50.09 -1.00 -38.39
C TYR A 198 -48.63 -1.39 -38.66
N LYS A 199 -47.70 -0.60 -38.15
CA LYS A 199 -46.36 -1.04 -37.73
C LYS A 199 -45.96 -0.35 -36.44
#